data_AF-A0A6J4F6M4-F1
#
_entry.id   AF-A0A6J4F6M4-F1
#
_cell.length_a   1.000
_cell.length_b   1.000
_cell.length_c   1.000
_cell.angle_alpha   90.00
_cell.angle_beta   90.00
_cell.angle_gamma   90.00
#
_symmetry.space_group_name_H-M   'P 1'
#
loop_
_entity.id
_entity.type
_entity.pdbx_description
1 polymer ?
#
loop_
_entity_poly.entity_id
_entity_poly.type
_entity_poly.pdbx_seq_one_letter_code
_entity_poly.pdbx_strand_id
1 'polypeptide(L)'
;MAGMDSPIAQPAAALARPRDLASHFMECGALNTNLSLAPGERLVITDDLLDGTVGDMAAMSMAAIVARDAMVARAAILPLGIAASKVKNKDRAKYERLFALIEETAFDSGARESAEALIHASFRENQIKELAAELGGTVGPARQRYRAFLEVVKLLAERKISEPLFLEEFLDFTRAVAGKLDFGIYALCIDRMFVSERIPVMVKVSLLREICKYPPLVRKELITNLLSSPKVEPELIRFARQEVAGMLTRDQLTEIFLFTTLKLAWAAQRQGPATRLHS
;
A
#
# COMPACT_ATOMS: atom_id res chain seq x y z
N MET A 1 12.25 -33.74 13.77
CA MET A 1 10.99 -33.49 13.04
C MET A 1 9.87 -33.45 14.06
N ALA A 2 9.34 -32.27 14.37
CA ALA A 2 8.16 -32.12 15.23
C ALA A 2 7.45 -30.79 14.93
N GLY A 3 6.20 -30.91 14.46
CA GLY A 3 5.07 -30.00 14.67
C GLY A 3 5.23 -28.51 14.39
N MET A 4 4.83 -28.08 13.19
CA MET A 4 4.39 -26.70 12.92
C MET A 4 2.93 -26.64 12.43
N ASP A 5 2.11 -27.62 12.81
CA ASP A 5 0.65 -27.57 12.68
C ASP A 5 0.05 -27.16 14.03
N SER A 6 0.26 -25.90 14.43
CA SER A 6 -0.57 -25.30 15.49
C SER A 6 -1.75 -24.60 14.82
N PRO A 7 -3.01 -24.96 15.12
CA PRO A 7 -4.16 -24.17 14.72
C PRO A 7 -4.01 -22.77 15.33
N ILE A 8 -4.27 -21.75 14.51
CA ILE A 8 -4.16 -20.34 14.88
C ILE A 8 -5.08 -20.09 16.08
N ALA A 9 -4.50 -20.04 17.29
CA ALA A 9 -5.22 -19.57 18.46
C ALA A 9 -5.60 -18.10 18.24
N GLN A 10 -6.87 -17.77 18.47
CA GLN A 10 -7.36 -16.39 18.40
C GLN A 10 -6.53 -15.49 19.32
N PRO A 11 -6.04 -14.33 18.85
CA PRO A 11 -5.24 -13.44 19.68
C PRO A 11 -6.08 -12.89 20.85
N ALA A 12 -5.57 -13.10 22.07
CA ALA A 12 -6.22 -12.81 23.35
C ALA A 12 -6.23 -11.32 23.75
N ALA A 13 -5.97 -10.39 22.83
CA ALA A 13 -6.04 -8.97 23.10
C ALA A 13 -6.90 -8.28 22.03
N ALA A 14 -8.04 -7.73 22.44
CA ALA A 14 -8.80 -6.83 21.60
C ALA A 14 -7.99 -5.54 21.43
N LEU A 15 -7.23 -5.45 20.34
CA LEU A 15 -6.63 -4.19 19.91
C LEU A 15 -7.74 -3.15 19.77
N ALA A 16 -7.56 -1.98 20.38
CA ALA A 16 -8.53 -0.89 20.27
C ALA A 16 -8.65 -0.50 18.79
N ARG A 17 -9.87 -0.29 18.30
CA ARG A 17 -10.07 0.25 16.95
C ARG A 17 -9.46 1.66 16.89
N PRO A 18 -8.70 2.00 15.84
CA PRO A 18 -8.31 3.39 15.61
C PRO A 18 -9.56 4.25 15.59
N ARG A 19 -9.51 5.36 16.33
CA ARG A 19 -10.67 6.25 16.52
C ARG A 19 -10.99 7.06 15.26
N ASP A 20 -9.99 7.25 14.40
CA ASP A 20 -10.09 7.90 13.08
C ASP A 20 -8.92 7.45 12.16
N LEU A 21 -8.98 7.87 10.89
CA LEU A 21 -8.00 7.50 9.85
C LEU A 21 -6.61 8.13 10.08
N ALA A 22 -6.54 9.32 10.68
CA ALA A 22 -5.28 9.97 11.00
C ALA A 22 -4.49 9.17 12.06
N SER A 23 -5.18 8.71 13.11
CA SER A 23 -4.63 7.84 14.13
C SER A 23 -4.16 6.51 13.54
N HIS A 24 -4.96 5.93 12.65
CA HIS A 24 -4.59 4.71 11.93
C HIS A 24 -3.32 4.89 11.07
N PHE A 25 -3.19 6.00 10.35
CA PHE A 25 -1.97 6.27 9.59
C PHE A 25 -0.74 6.44 10.48
N MET A 26 -0.87 7.10 11.63
CA MET A 26 0.23 7.15 12.61
C MET A 26 0.64 5.75 13.09
N GLU A 27 -0.32 4.87 13.36
CA GLU A 27 -0.04 3.47 13.71
C GLU A 27 0.69 2.74 12.57
N CYS A 28 0.25 2.88 11.31
CA CYS A 28 0.98 2.33 10.16
C CYS A 28 2.41 2.85 10.08
N GLY A 29 2.60 4.17 10.27
CA GLY A 29 3.91 4.80 10.28
C GLY A 29 4.83 4.23 11.37
N ALA A 30 4.31 4.07 12.58
CA ALA A 30 5.02 3.51 13.74
C ALA A 30 5.37 2.03 13.55
N LEU A 31 4.49 1.27 12.90
CA LEU A 31 4.70 -0.14 12.56
C LEU A 31 5.59 -0.33 11.32
N ASN A 32 6.05 0.75 10.71
CA ASN A 32 6.84 0.72 9.47
C ASN A 32 6.12 -0.08 8.36
N THR A 33 4.84 0.20 8.16
CA THR A 33 4.00 -0.39 7.11
C THR A 33 3.48 0.68 6.15
N ASN A 34 3.02 0.24 4.97
CA ASN A 34 2.29 1.12 4.07
C ASN A 34 0.89 1.46 4.63
N LEU A 35 0.37 2.64 4.26
CA LEU A 35 -0.92 3.11 4.73
C LEU A 35 -2.05 2.24 4.17
N SER A 36 -3.08 2.00 4.97
CA SER A 36 -4.32 1.31 4.56
C SER A 36 -5.54 2.14 4.93
N LEU A 37 -6.62 2.05 4.15
CA LEU A 37 -7.84 2.86 4.39
C LEU A 37 -8.52 2.57 5.73
N ALA A 38 -8.27 1.38 6.28
CA ALA A 38 -8.62 0.99 7.64
C ALA A 38 -7.76 -0.21 8.02
N PRO A 39 -7.68 -0.55 9.32
CA PRO A 39 -6.97 -1.73 9.79
C PRO A 39 -7.33 -3.00 9.02
N GLY A 40 -6.32 -3.60 8.40
CA GLY A 40 -6.44 -4.85 7.65
C GLY A 40 -7.21 -4.76 6.32
N GLU A 41 -7.57 -3.56 5.87
CA GLU A 41 -8.16 -3.34 4.55
C GLU A 41 -7.08 -3.20 3.46
N ARG A 42 -7.47 -2.63 2.31
CA ARG A 42 -6.54 -2.35 1.21
C ARG A 42 -5.64 -1.16 1.53
N LEU A 43 -4.48 -1.16 0.88
CA LEU A 43 -3.56 -0.03 0.92
C LEU A 43 -4.22 1.23 0.35
N VAL A 44 -3.84 2.38 0.90
CA VAL A 44 -4.16 3.70 0.35
C VAL A 44 -3.43 3.85 -0.97
N ILE A 45 -4.12 4.34 -1.98
CA ILE A 45 -3.54 4.69 -3.27
C ILE A 45 -3.66 6.19 -3.53
N THR A 46 -2.85 6.68 -4.46
CA THR A 46 -2.83 8.05 -4.98
C THR A 46 -4.23 8.54 -5.35
N ASP A 47 -5.04 7.71 -6.00
CA ASP A 47 -6.44 8.06 -6.35
C ASP A 47 -7.31 8.31 -5.12
N ASP A 48 -7.07 7.64 -3.99
CA ASP A 48 -7.86 7.86 -2.78
C ASP A 48 -7.70 9.29 -2.24
N LEU A 49 -6.51 9.88 -2.45
CA LEU A 49 -6.19 11.24 -2.04
C LEU A 49 -6.66 12.26 -3.07
N LEU A 50 -6.55 11.94 -4.36
CA LEU A 50 -6.92 12.84 -5.45
C LEU A 50 -8.44 12.93 -5.68
N ASP A 51 -9.15 11.81 -5.55
CA ASP A 51 -10.60 11.73 -5.77
C ASP A 51 -11.40 12.07 -4.49
N GLY A 52 -10.72 12.33 -3.37
CA GLY A 52 -11.34 12.75 -2.11
C GLY A 52 -11.91 11.61 -1.26
N THR A 53 -11.53 10.35 -1.52
CA THR A 53 -11.84 9.21 -0.63
C THR A 53 -11.26 9.45 0.77
N VAL A 54 -10.05 9.99 0.86
CA VAL A 54 -9.46 10.52 2.09
C VAL A 54 -9.76 12.02 2.16
N GLY A 55 -10.93 12.38 2.69
CA GLY A 55 -11.39 13.77 2.76
C GLY A 55 -10.98 14.53 4.04
N ASP A 56 -10.54 13.82 5.07
CA ASP A 56 -10.15 14.43 6.35
C ASP A 56 -8.75 15.06 6.27
N MET A 57 -8.64 16.33 6.67
CA MET A 57 -7.38 17.09 6.57
C MET A 57 -6.31 16.58 7.55
N ALA A 58 -6.72 16.05 8.71
CA ALA A 58 -5.75 15.44 9.63
C ALA A 58 -5.21 14.13 9.04
N ALA A 59 -6.05 13.31 8.42
CA ALA A 59 -5.63 12.10 7.71
C ALA A 59 -4.70 12.42 6.54
N MET A 60 -5.00 13.45 5.73
CA MET A 60 -4.10 13.88 4.65
C MET A 60 -2.75 14.38 5.18
N SER A 61 -2.76 15.14 6.28
CA SER A 61 -1.53 15.61 6.93
C SER A 61 -0.68 14.44 7.42
N MET A 62 -1.32 13.45 8.07
CA MET A 62 -0.63 12.24 8.50
C MET A 62 -0.11 11.44 7.32
N ALA A 63 -0.87 11.31 6.24
CA ALA A 63 -0.43 10.62 5.04
C ALA A 63 0.82 11.27 4.43
N ALA A 64 0.88 12.60 4.35
CA ALA A 64 2.06 13.33 3.86
C ALA A 64 3.31 13.10 4.72
N ILE A 65 3.13 12.92 6.04
CA ILE A 65 4.24 12.74 6.99
C ILE A 65 4.71 11.28 7.05
N VAL A 66 3.78 10.33 7.19
CA VAL A 66 4.10 8.95 7.60
C VAL A 66 4.03 7.92 6.47
N ALA A 67 3.56 8.30 5.27
CA ALA A 67 3.53 7.38 4.14
C ALA A 67 4.95 6.91 3.76
N ARG A 68 5.07 5.59 3.53
CA ARG A 68 6.31 4.96 3.02
C ARG A 68 6.36 4.91 1.50
N ASP A 69 5.24 5.11 0.85
CA ASP A 69 5.13 5.25 -0.59
C ASP A 69 5.25 6.74 -0.98
N ALA A 70 6.26 7.07 -1.77
CA ALA A 70 6.54 8.44 -2.20
C ALA A 70 5.40 9.06 -3.02
N MET A 71 4.71 8.26 -3.85
CA MET A 71 3.59 8.75 -4.65
C MET A 71 2.39 9.08 -3.76
N VAL A 72 2.10 8.23 -2.77
CA VAL A 72 1.04 8.48 -1.78
C VAL A 72 1.38 9.69 -0.92
N ALA A 73 2.63 9.80 -0.43
CA ALA A 73 3.09 10.92 0.38
C ALA A 73 2.93 12.26 -0.37
N ARG A 74 3.41 12.33 -1.62
CA ARG A 74 3.31 13.53 -2.47
C ARG A 74 1.86 13.82 -2.89
N ALA A 75 1.05 12.80 -3.18
CA ALA A 75 -0.36 12.99 -3.51
C ALA A 75 -1.15 13.63 -2.35
N ALA A 76 -0.79 13.32 -1.10
CA ALA A 76 -1.45 13.90 0.08
C ALA A 76 -1.16 15.40 0.25
N ILE A 77 -0.03 15.90 -0.29
CA ILE A 77 0.34 17.32 -0.22
C ILE A 77 -0.55 18.19 -1.11
N LEU A 78 -0.96 17.68 -2.27
CA LEU A 78 -1.74 18.45 -3.25
C LEU A 78 -3.04 19.03 -2.69
N PRO A 79 -3.96 18.25 -2.10
CA PRO A 79 -5.20 18.79 -1.54
C PRO A 79 -4.95 19.75 -0.37
N LEU A 80 -3.90 19.54 0.43
CA LEU A 80 -3.49 20.46 1.50
C LEU A 80 -3.03 21.80 0.93
N GLY A 81 -2.23 21.79 -0.14
CA GLY A 81 -1.76 23.00 -0.83
C GLY A 81 -2.90 23.75 -1.51
N ILE A 82 -3.85 23.03 -2.14
CA ILE A 82 -5.06 23.61 -2.72
C ILE A 82 -5.88 24.30 -1.62
N ALA A 83 -6.06 23.66 -0.46
CA ALA A 83 -6.76 24.27 0.67
C ALA A 83 -6.04 25.54 1.15
N ALA A 84 -4.71 25.50 1.29
CA ALA A 84 -3.89 26.66 1.68
C ALA A 84 -3.97 27.84 0.70
N SER A 85 -4.08 27.57 -0.62
CA SER A 85 -4.21 28.61 -1.64
C SER A 85 -5.52 29.40 -1.54
N LYS A 86 -6.58 28.75 -1.06
CA LYS A 86 -7.95 29.31 -1.00
C LYS A 86 -8.26 30.07 0.28
N VAL A 87 -7.45 29.90 1.34
CA VAL A 87 -7.67 30.59 2.62
C VAL A 87 -7.13 32.01 2.64
N LYS A 88 -7.74 32.86 3.47
CA LYS A 88 -7.30 34.24 3.72
C LYS A 88 -5.95 34.25 4.46
N ASN A 89 -5.17 35.31 4.29
CA ASN A 89 -3.82 35.44 4.86
C ASN A 89 -3.71 35.12 6.37
N LYS A 90 -4.75 35.39 7.18
CA LYS A 90 -4.75 35.08 8.62
C LYS A 90 -4.79 33.58 8.93
N ASP A 91 -5.45 32.77 8.11
CA ASP A 91 -5.52 31.32 8.29
C ASP A 91 -4.40 30.59 7.52
N ARG A 92 -3.72 31.27 6.60
CA ARG A 92 -2.57 30.74 5.87
C ARG A 92 -1.39 30.40 6.78
N ALA A 93 -1.16 31.17 7.85
CA ALA A 93 -0.09 30.88 8.81
C ALA A 93 -0.19 29.48 9.45
N LYS A 94 -1.41 28.94 9.58
CA LYS A 94 -1.61 27.56 10.08
C LYS A 94 -1.12 26.53 9.06
N TYR A 95 -1.37 26.76 7.77
CA TYR A 95 -0.88 25.90 6.69
C TYR A 95 0.64 26.03 6.51
N GLU A 96 1.20 27.24 6.60
CA GLU A 96 2.67 27.42 6.59
C GLU A 96 3.34 26.60 7.69
N ARG A 97 2.78 26.64 8.92
CA ARG A 97 3.27 25.82 10.03
C ARG A 97 3.12 24.32 9.80
N LEU A 98 1.99 23.89 9.22
CA LEU A 98 1.79 22.49 8.86
C LEU A 98 2.80 22.02 7.82
N PHE A 99 3.03 22.82 6.78
CA PHE A 99 3.98 22.48 5.72
C PHE A 99 5.42 22.46 6.24
N ALA A 100 5.78 23.38 7.15
CA ALA A 100 7.08 23.34 7.82
C ALA A 100 7.26 22.05 8.65
N LEU A 101 6.19 21.57 9.30
CA LEU A 101 6.22 20.29 10.01
C LEU A 101 6.40 19.11 9.03
N ILE A 102 5.74 19.14 7.88
CA ILE A 102 5.90 18.11 6.84
C ILE A 102 7.34 18.11 6.32
N GLU A 103 7.89 19.28 6.01
CA GLU A 103 9.28 19.47 5.58
C GLU A 103 10.29 18.90 6.60
N GLU A 104 10.07 19.13 7.90
CA GLU A 104 10.97 18.66 8.94
C GLU A 104 10.83 17.16 9.24
N THR A 105 9.61 16.62 9.21
CA THR A 105 9.30 15.31 9.82
C THR A 105 8.87 14.23 8.84
N ALA A 106 8.56 14.55 7.58
CA ALA A 106 8.08 13.54 6.63
C ALA A 106 9.15 12.49 6.32
N PHE A 107 8.72 11.23 6.27
CA PHE A 107 9.61 10.10 6.00
C PHE A 107 10.14 10.10 4.56
N ASP A 108 9.33 10.54 3.60
CA ASP A 108 9.74 10.66 2.20
C ASP A 108 10.47 12.00 1.96
N SER A 109 11.57 11.99 1.19
CA SER A 109 12.29 13.23 0.86
C SER A 109 11.55 14.08 -0.18
N GLY A 110 10.88 13.46 -1.15
CA GLY A 110 10.11 14.18 -2.16
C GLY A 110 8.92 14.93 -1.57
N ALA A 111 8.30 14.38 -0.53
CA ALA A 111 7.28 15.06 0.27
C ALA A 111 7.83 16.31 0.97
N ARG A 112 9.05 16.22 1.53
CA ARG A 112 9.72 17.37 2.18
C ARG A 112 10.04 18.48 1.18
N GLU A 113 10.66 18.13 0.06
CA GLU A 113 10.98 19.06 -1.03
C GLU A 113 9.72 19.73 -1.60
N SER A 114 8.64 18.94 -1.77
CA SER A 114 7.35 19.46 -2.24
C SER A 114 6.74 20.46 -1.24
N ALA A 115 6.91 20.21 0.06
CA ALA A 115 6.40 21.08 1.10
C ALA A 115 7.19 22.41 1.15
N GLU A 116 8.51 22.34 1.13
CA GLU A 116 9.43 23.49 1.06
C GLU A 116 9.10 24.39 -0.14
N ALA A 117 8.96 23.80 -1.33
CA ALA A 117 8.64 24.53 -2.56
C ALA A 117 7.30 25.28 -2.46
N LEU A 118 6.29 24.68 -1.83
CA LEU A 118 4.97 25.31 -1.65
C LEU A 118 4.98 26.44 -0.62
N ILE A 119 5.79 26.34 0.43
CA ILE A 119 6.03 27.44 1.39
C ILE A 119 6.69 28.62 0.66
N HIS A 120 7.78 28.38 -0.08
CA HIS A 120 8.50 29.42 -0.81
C HIS A 120 7.63 30.09 -1.90
N ALA A 121 6.76 29.31 -2.55
CA ALA A 121 5.82 29.83 -3.52
C ALA A 121 4.61 30.54 -2.89
N SER A 122 4.49 30.56 -1.55
CA SER A 122 3.33 31.08 -0.82
C SER A 122 2.01 30.46 -1.28
N PHE A 123 2.02 29.15 -1.55
CA PHE A 123 0.88 28.37 -2.04
C PHE A 123 0.24 28.91 -3.34
N ARG A 124 1.05 29.47 -4.24
CA ARG A 124 0.58 29.92 -5.56
C ARG A 124 0.02 28.73 -6.36
N GLU A 125 -1.16 28.93 -6.95
CA GLU A 125 -1.85 27.88 -7.73
C GLU A 125 -1.00 27.29 -8.86
N ASN A 126 -0.16 28.11 -9.51
CA ASN A 126 0.71 27.64 -10.58
C ASN A 126 1.73 26.60 -10.09
N GLN A 127 2.29 26.78 -8.89
CA GLN A 127 3.24 25.81 -8.30
C GLN A 127 2.54 24.50 -7.96
N ILE A 128 1.30 24.58 -7.45
CA ILE A 128 0.48 23.40 -7.15
C ILE A 128 0.15 22.63 -8.44
N LYS A 129 -0.16 23.33 -9.53
CA LYS A 129 -0.42 22.73 -10.84
C LYS A 129 0.83 22.06 -11.41
N GLU A 130 2.00 22.66 -11.24
CA GLU A 130 3.28 22.07 -11.65
C GLU A 130 3.56 20.77 -10.90
N LEU A 131 3.44 20.78 -9.56
CA LEU A 131 3.59 19.57 -8.74
C LEU A 131 2.59 18.47 -9.13
N ALA A 132 1.34 18.85 -9.41
CA ALA A 132 0.33 17.91 -9.89
C ALA A 132 0.68 17.35 -11.29
N ALA A 133 1.26 18.16 -12.16
CA ALA A 133 1.69 17.74 -13.49
C ALA A 133 2.91 16.81 -13.44
N GLU A 134 3.86 17.03 -12.54
CA GLU A 134 4.99 16.13 -12.32
C GLU A 134 4.53 14.76 -11.79
N LEU A 135 3.64 14.76 -10.81
CA LEU A 135 3.06 13.55 -10.25
C LEU A 135 2.26 12.81 -11.34
N GLY A 136 1.40 13.52 -12.06
CA GLY A 136 0.63 12.98 -13.18
C GLY A 136 1.50 12.50 -14.34
N GLY A 137 2.63 13.16 -14.59
CA GLY A 137 3.60 12.82 -15.63
C GLY A 137 4.43 11.58 -15.30
N THR A 138 4.70 11.32 -14.01
CA THR A 138 5.40 10.09 -13.58
C THR A 138 4.42 8.92 -13.49
N VAL A 139 3.25 9.16 -12.90
CA VAL A 139 2.20 8.17 -12.70
C VAL A 139 1.53 7.79 -14.02
N GLY A 140 1.40 8.71 -14.98
CA GLY A 140 0.75 8.49 -16.27
C GLY A 140 1.35 7.32 -17.08
N PRO A 141 2.65 7.37 -17.43
CA PRO A 141 3.35 6.28 -18.13
C PRO A 141 3.34 4.98 -17.34
N ALA A 142 3.54 5.04 -16.01
CA ALA A 142 3.52 3.85 -15.17
C ALA A 142 2.12 3.20 -15.13
N ARG A 143 1.04 4.00 -15.11
CA ARG A 143 -0.35 3.53 -15.22
C ARG A 143 -0.66 2.97 -16.60
N GLN A 144 -0.12 3.54 -17.68
CA GLN A 144 -0.24 2.96 -19.01
C GLN A 144 0.42 1.58 -19.06
N ARG A 145 1.64 1.46 -18.53
CA ARG A 145 2.34 0.16 -18.44
C ARG A 145 1.58 -0.85 -17.57
N TYR A 146 0.96 -0.40 -16.47
CA TYR A 146 0.07 -1.22 -15.65
C TYR A 146 -1.15 -1.72 -16.44
N ARG A 147 -1.86 -0.84 -17.16
CA ARG A 147 -3.00 -1.24 -18.01
C ARG A 147 -2.57 -2.26 -19.08
N ALA A 148 -1.43 -2.05 -19.72
CA ALA A 148 -0.88 -3.01 -20.68
C ALA A 148 -0.57 -4.36 -20.02
N PHE A 149 -0.02 -4.35 -18.79
CA PHE A 149 0.23 -5.59 -18.05
C PHE A 149 -1.07 -6.32 -17.67
N LEU A 150 -2.15 -5.61 -17.35
CA LEU A 150 -3.45 -6.25 -17.09
C LEU A 150 -3.98 -7.02 -18.30
N GLU A 151 -3.71 -6.56 -19.53
CA GLU A 151 -4.04 -7.32 -20.74
C GLU A 151 -3.18 -8.60 -20.85
N VAL A 152 -1.90 -8.55 -20.47
CA VAL A 152 -1.04 -9.76 -20.40
C VAL A 152 -1.58 -10.76 -19.37
N VAL A 153 -2.00 -10.30 -18.20
CA VAL A 153 -2.65 -11.14 -17.17
C VAL A 153 -3.93 -11.78 -17.71
N LYS A 154 -4.72 -11.02 -18.47
CA LYS A 154 -5.94 -11.53 -19.12
C LYS A 154 -5.61 -12.61 -20.16
N LEU A 155 -4.59 -12.39 -21.01
CA LEU A 155 -4.13 -13.40 -21.97
C LEU A 155 -3.63 -14.66 -21.27
N LEU A 156 -2.95 -14.54 -20.12
CA LEU A 156 -2.56 -15.69 -19.30
C LEU A 156 -3.78 -16.45 -18.77
N ALA A 157 -4.77 -15.73 -18.22
CA ALA A 157 -6.00 -16.33 -17.71
C ALA A 157 -6.81 -17.03 -18.82
N GLU A 158 -6.71 -16.56 -20.06
CA GLU A 158 -7.28 -17.17 -21.26
C GLU A 158 -6.39 -18.26 -21.89
N ARG A 159 -5.23 -18.57 -21.27
CA ARG A 159 -4.23 -19.54 -21.75
C ARG A 159 -3.69 -19.25 -23.16
N LYS A 160 -3.67 -17.97 -23.55
CA LYS A 160 -3.19 -17.49 -24.85
C LYS A 160 -1.70 -17.17 -24.86
N ILE A 161 -1.05 -17.16 -23.71
CA ILE A 161 0.41 -17.00 -23.56
C ILE A 161 0.96 -18.09 -22.64
N SER A 162 2.25 -18.38 -22.79
CA SER A 162 2.95 -19.37 -21.96
C SER A 162 3.37 -18.77 -20.61
N GLU A 163 3.55 -19.63 -19.60
CA GLU A 163 4.01 -19.20 -18.27
C GLU A 163 5.39 -18.52 -18.28
N PRO A 164 6.41 -18.99 -19.03
CA PRO A 164 7.70 -18.32 -19.09
C PRO A 164 7.61 -16.91 -19.67
N LEU A 165 6.85 -16.75 -20.77
CA LEU A 165 6.63 -15.44 -21.40
C LEU A 165 5.93 -14.47 -20.44
N PHE A 166 4.94 -14.96 -19.69
CA PHE A 166 4.29 -14.16 -18.66
C PHE A 166 5.28 -13.71 -17.57
N LEU A 167 6.18 -14.58 -17.12
CA LEU A 167 7.16 -14.24 -16.09
C LEU A 167 8.16 -13.19 -16.56
N GLU A 168 8.63 -13.27 -17.81
CA GLU A 168 9.45 -12.23 -18.42
C GLU A 168 8.71 -10.88 -18.43
N GLU A 169 7.47 -10.87 -18.91
CA GLU A 169 6.64 -9.66 -18.91
C GLU A 169 6.36 -9.12 -17.51
N PHE A 170 6.20 -9.99 -16.51
CA PHE A 170 6.03 -9.60 -15.12
C PHE A 170 7.29 -8.92 -14.56
N LEU A 171 8.48 -9.44 -14.87
CA LEU A 171 9.75 -8.83 -14.44
C LEU A 171 9.95 -7.46 -15.09
N ASP A 172 9.68 -7.37 -16.39
CA ASP A 172 9.82 -6.11 -17.12
C ASP A 172 8.77 -5.08 -16.70
N PHE A 173 7.54 -5.51 -16.44
CA PHE A 173 6.52 -4.69 -15.79
C PHE A 173 7.01 -4.14 -14.46
N THR A 174 7.47 -5.02 -13.55
CA THR A 174 7.94 -4.65 -12.22
C THR A 174 9.05 -3.62 -12.28
N ARG A 175 10.06 -3.84 -13.15
CA ARG A 175 11.18 -2.90 -13.34
C ARG A 175 10.72 -1.56 -13.90
N ALA A 176 9.77 -1.58 -14.84
CA ALA A 176 9.27 -0.35 -15.46
C ALA A 176 8.49 0.53 -14.49
N VAL A 177 7.80 -0.07 -13.51
CA VAL A 177 6.92 0.66 -12.58
C VAL A 177 7.52 0.88 -11.18
N ALA A 178 8.62 0.21 -10.84
CA ALA A 178 9.27 0.38 -9.54
C ALA A 178 9.59 1.85 -9.24
N GLY A 179 9.06 2.35 -8.11
CA GLY A 179 9.21 3.75 -7.68
C GLY A 179 8.47 4.79 -8.53
N LYS A 180 7.75 4.37 -9.58
CA LYS A 180 7.01 5.25 -10.51
C LYS A 180 5.50 5.01 -10.47
N LEU A 181 5.10 3.84 -10.01
CA LEU A 181 3.72 3.50 -9.71
C LEU A 181 3.55 3.42 -8.19
N ASP A 182 2.39 3.87 -7.77
CA ASP A 182 1.87 3.63 -6.43
C ASP A 182 1.93 2.13 -6.07
N PHE A 183 2.57 1.83 -4.95
CA PHE A 183 2.75 0.49 -4.44
C PHE A 183 1.43 -0.18 -4.05
N GLY A 184 0.43 0.56 -3.57
CA GLY A 184 -0.91 0.03 -3.30
C GLY A 184 -1.61 -0.47 -4.56
N ILE A 185 -1.45 0.22 -5.71
CA ILE A 185 -1.94 -0.26 -7.01
C ILE A 185 -1.20 -1.54 -7.43
N TYR A 186 0.12 -1.55 -7.28
CA TYR A 186 0.95 -2.71 -7.59
C TYR A 186 0.56 -3.93 -6.72
N ALA A 187 0.50 -3.75 -5.39
CA ALA A 187 0.14 -4.79 -4.43
C ALA A 187 -1.26 -5.36 -4.70
N LEU A 188 -2.24 -4.50 -5.00
CA LEU A 188 -3.59 -4.96 -5.37
C LEU A 188 -3.58 -5.82 -6.64
N CYS A 189 -2.72 -5.52 -7.60
CA CYS A 189 -2.53 -6.35 -8.79
C CYS A 189 -2.01 -7.75 -8.41
N ILE A 190 -0.98 -7.80 -7.58
CA ILE A 190 -0.40 -9.06 -7.09
C ILE A 190 -1.44 -9.89 -6.33
N ASP A 191 -2.17 -9.26 -5.40
CA ASP A 191 -3.21 -9.92 -4.60
C ASP A 191 -4.29 -10.54 -5.49
N ARG A 192 -4.73 -9.83 -6.53
CA ARG A 192 -5.70 -10.34 -7.50
C ARG A 192 -5.18 -11.55 -8.28
N MET A 193 -3.89 -11.57 -8.64
CA MET A 193 -3.29 -12.73 -9.30
C MET A 193 -3.24 -13.94 -8.39
N PHE A 194 -2.90 -13.77 -7.11
CA PHE A 194 -2.89 -14.88 -6.15
C PHE A 194 -4.29 -15.45 -5.88
N VAL A 195 -5.30 -14.58 -5.80
CA VAL A 195 -6.69 -14.98 -5.55
C VAL A 195 -7.36 -15.60 -6.79
N SER A 196 -6.97 -15.21 -8.01
CA SER A 196 -7.64 -15.69 -9.23
C SER A 196 -7.44 -17.19 -9.47
N GLU A 197 -8.53 -17.94 -9.56
CA GLU A 197 -8.53 -19.36 -9.94
C GLU A 197 -8.10 -19.59 -11.40
N ARG A 198 -8.21 -18.56 -12.25
CA ARG A 198 -7.84 -18.65 -13.67
C ARG A 198 -6.33 -18.61 -13.90
N ILE A 199 -5.57 -18.16 -12.91
CA ILE A 199 -4.10 -18.09 -13.00
C ILE A 199 -3.52 -19.43 -12.55
N PRO A 200 -2.68 -20.09 -13.37
CA PRO A 200 -2.08 -21.37 -13.00
C PRO A 200 -1.27 -21.30 -11.70
N VAL A 201 -1.34 -22.34 -10.88
CA VAL A 201 -0.63 -22.40 -9.60
C VAL A 201 0.89 -22.26 -9.76
N MET A 202 1.46 -22.79 -10.85
CA MET A 202 2.90 -22.68 -11.13
C MET A 202 3.35 -21.25 -11.40
N VAL A 203 2.48 -20.43 -11.99
CA VAL A 203 2.73 -18.99 -12.13
C VAL A 203 2.73 -18.33 -10.75
N LYS A 204 1.76 -18.63 -9.90
CA LYS A 204 1.69 -18.08 -8.52
C LYS A 204 2.92 -18.45 -7.71
N VAL A 205 3.38 -19.70 -7.80
CA VAL A 205 4.63 -20.16 -7.16
C VAL A 205 5.83 -19.36 -7.65
N SER A 206 5.93 -19.13 -8.97
CA SER A 206 7.02 -18.36 -9.56
C SER A 206 6.99 -16.88 -9.15
N LEU A 207 5.79 -16.28 -9.10
CA LEU A 207 5.59 -14.92 -8.58
C LEU A 207 6.05 -14.80 -7.12
N LEU A 208 5.68 -15.76 -6.27
CA LEU A 208 6.10 -15.76 -4.87
C LEU A 208 7.63 -15.80 -4.73
N ARG A 209 8.29 -16.67 -5.49
CA ARG A 209 9.77 -16.77 -5.49
C ARG A 209 10.44 -15.48 -5.91
N GLU A 210 9.83 -14.75 -6.85
CA GLU A 210 10.34 -13.45 -7.26
C GLU A 210 10.13 -12.39 -6.17
N ILE A 211 8.93 -12.35 -5.55
CA ILE A 211 8.62 -11.46 -4.44
C ILE A 211 9.60 -11.67 -3.27
N CYS A 212 10.03 -12.92 -3.02
CA CYS A 212 11.02 -13.21 -1.99
C CYS A 212 12.37 -12.49 -2.18
N LYS A 213 12.67 -11.99 -3.39
CA LYS A 213 13.89 -11.24 -3.70
C LYS A 213 13.75 -9.72 -3.54
N TYR A 214 12.54 -9.22 -3.33
CA TYR A 214 12.28 -7.79 -3.23
C TYR A 214 12.87 -7.17 -1.95
N PRO A 215 13.03 -5.84 -1.91
CA PRO A 215 13.46 -5.14 -0.70
C PRO A 215 12.60 -5.51 0.51
N PRO A 216 13.17 -5.57 1.73
CA PRO A 216 12.50 -6.12 2.91
C PRO A 216 11.10 -5.56 3.18
N LEU A 217 10.92 -4.23 3.06
CA LEU A 217 9.64 -3.57 3.29
C LEU A 217 8.58 -4.01 2.27
N VAL A 218 8.91 -3.99 0.99
CA VAL A 218 8.01 -4.39 -0.11
C VAL A 218 7.63 -5.86 0.02
N ARG A 219 8.63 -6.71 0.25
CA ARG A 219 8.45 -8.15 0.40
C ARG A 219 7.57 -8.50 1.59
N LYS A 220 7.81 -7.86 2.75
CA LYS A 220 6.99 -8.03 3.96
C LYS A 220 5.52 -7.79 3.65
N GLU A 221 5.20 -6.64 3.06
CA GLU A 221 3.82 -6.26 2.75
C GLU A 221 3.13 -7.26 1.81
N LEU A 222 3.78 -7.63 0.70
CA LEU A 222 3.20 -8.55 -0.27
C LEU A 222 3.00 -9.95 0.30
N ILE A 223 3.96 -10.46 1.08
CA ILE A 223 3.83 -11.78 1.72
C ILE A 223 2.76 -11.73 2.81
N THR A 224 2.71 -10.68 3.62
CA THR A 224 1.65 -10.49 4.63
C THR A 224 0.28 -10.44 3.97
N ASN A 225 0.11 -9.75 2.85
CA ASN A 225 -1.16 -9.73 2.10
C ASN A 225 -1.55 -11.12 1.62
N LEU A 226 -0.61 -11.86 1.01
CA LEU A 226 -0.82 -13.23 0.59
C LEU A 226 -1.29 -14.10 1.76
N LEU A 227 -0.54 -14.11 2.87
CA LEU A 227 -0.78 -14.98 4.02
C LEU A 227 -2.02 -14.62 4.84
N SER A 228 -2.50 -13.38 4.75
CA SER A 228 -3.69 -12.90 5.46
C SER A 228 -4.96 -12.92 4.61
N SER A 229 -4.86 -13.26 3.31
CA SER A 229 -6.01 -13.26 2.42
C SER A 229 -6.88 -14.52 2.61
N PRO A 230 -8.16 -14.37 2.98
CA PRO A 230 -9.07 -15.51 3.12
C PRO A 230 -9.51 -16.09 1.78
N LYS A 231 -9.20 -15.41 0.67
CA LYS A 231 -9.61 -15.81 -0.69
C LYS A 231 -8.54 -16.60 -1.43
N VAL A 232 -7.33 -16.70 -0.87
CA VAL A 232 -6.25 -17.47 -1.48
C VAL A 232 -6.43 -18.93 -1.09
N GLU A 233 -6.15 -19.81 -2.04
CA GLU A 233 -6.23 -21.25 -1.84
C GLU A 233 -5.32 -21.72 -0.67
N PRO A 234 -5.83 -22.55 0.26
CA PRO A 234 -5.06 -22.98 1.44
C PRO A 234 -3.76 -23.71 1.09
N GLU A 235 -3.72 -24.46 -0.02
CA GLU A 235 -2.51 -25.15 -0.46
C GLU A 235 -1.40 -24.18 -0.86
N LEU A 236 -1.76 -23.10 -1.56
CA LEU A 236 -0.82 -22.03 -1.91
C LEU A 236 -0.32 -21.30 -0.66
N ILE A 237 -1.17 -21.08 0.34
CA ILE A 237 -0.75 -20.51 1.63
C ILE A 237 0.25 -21.42 2.33
N ARG A 238 -0.01 -22.73 2.37
CA ARG A 238 0.90 -23.72 2.97
C ARG A 238 2.24 -23.75 2.25
N PHE A 239 2.22 -23.78 0.92
CA PHE A 239 3.43 -23.68 0.10
C PHE A 239 4.18 -22.38 0.40
N ALA A 240 3.47 -21.26 0.45
CA ALA A 240 4.10 -19.96 0.70
C ALA A 240 4.81 -19.90 2.04
N ARG A 241 4.21 -20.46 3.10
CA ARG A 241 4.86 -20.55 4.42
C ARG A 241 6.16 -21.34 4.36
N GLN A 242 6.19 -22.46 3.63
CA GLN A 242 7.38 -23.31 3.49
C GLN A 242 8.47 -22.61 2.67
N GLU A 243 8.10 -22.02 1.53
CA GLU A 243 9.05 -21.33 0.65
C GLU A 243 9.68 -20.12 1.36
N VAL A 244 8.87 -19.31 2.03
CA VAL A 244 9.33 -18.12 2.77
C VAL A 244 10.24 -18.54 3.94
N ALA A 245 9.93 -19.64 4.64
CA ALA A 245 10.79 -20.18 5.69
C ALA A 245 12.16 -20.66 5.18
N GLY A 246 12.24 -21.11 3.92
CA GLY A 246 13.49 -21.49 3.29
C GLY A 246 14.35 -20.32 2.79
N MET A 247 13.74 -19.15 2.57
CA MET A 247 14.43 -18.00 1.94
C MET A 247 14.73 -16.84 2.89
N LEU A 248 13.97 -16.69 3.98
CA LEU A 248 14.05 -15.52 4.86
C LEU A 248 14.75 -15.81 6.19
N THR A 249 15.30 -14.76 6.80
CA THR A 249 15.87 -14.85 8.15
C THR A 249 14.76 -15.01 9.20
N ARG A 250 15.12 -15.52 10.38
CA ARG A 250 14.20 -15.69 11.50
C ARG A 250 13.49 -14.38 11.88
N ASP A 251 14.20 -13.26 11.87
CA ASP A 251 13.65 -11.96 12.24
C ASP A 251 12.60 -11.50 11.21
N GLN A 252 12.90 -11.66 9.92
CA GLN A 252 11.97 -11.36 8.83
C GLN A 252 10.72 -12.23 8.88
N LEU A 253 10.89 -13.53 9.18
CA LEU A 253 9.77 -14.46 9.37
C LEU A 253 8.90 -14.06 10.57
N THR A 254 9.53 -13.66 11.67
CA THR A 254 8.84 -13.21 12.87
C THR A 254 8.02 -11.96 12.57
N GLU A 255 8.61 -10.99 11.87
CA GLU A 255 7.91 -9.78 11.45
C GLU A 255 6.68 -10.12 10.58
N ILE A 256 6.87 -10.88 9.51
CA ILE A 256 5.76 -11.32 8.62
C ILE A 256 4.69 -12.07 9.40
N PHE A 257 5.07 -12.94 10.33
CA PHE A 257 4.12 -13.68 11.17
C PHE A 257 3.30 -12.75 12.06
N LEU A 258 3.94 -11.81 12.75
CA LEU A 258 3.27 -10.84 13.62
C LEU A 258 2.31 -9.96 12.81
N PHE A 259 2.73 -9.43 11.67
CA PHE A 259 1.88 -8.62 10.80
C PHE A 259 0.72 -9.40 10.18
N THR A 260 0.96 -10.64 9.79
CA THR A 260 -0.12 -11.52 9.29
C THR A 260 -1.15 -11.75 10.38
N THR A 261 -0.71 -12.03 11.60
CA THR A 261 -1.60 -12.24 12.76
C THR A 261 -2.39 -10.97 13.09
N LEU A 262 -1.71 -9.82 13.09
CA LEU A 262 -2.32 -8.52 13.31
C LEU A 262 -3.40 -8.20 12.27
N LYS A 263 -3.09 -8.39 10.99
CA LYS A 263 -4.02 -8.16 9.88
C LYS A 263 -5.24 -9.07 9.95
N LEU A 264 -5.04 -10.35 10.27
CA LEU A 264 -6.13 -11.30 10.50
C LEU A 264 -7.00 -10.91 11.70
N ALA A 265 -6.39 -10.45 12.79
CA ALA A 265 -7.10 -9.98 13.98
C ALA A 265 -7.99 -8.77 13.66
N TRP A 266 -7.46 -7.78 12.95
CA TRP A 266 -8.22 -6.62 12.49
C TRP A 266 -9.39 -7.02 11.59
N ALA A 267 -9.16 -7.93 10.63
CA ALA A 267 -10.22 -8.43 9.76
C ALA A 267 -11.33 -9.14 10.55
N ALA A 268 -10.98 -9.95 11.56
CA ALA A 268 -11.93 -10.65 12.43
C ALA A 268 -12.76 -9.69 13.29
N GLN A 269 -12.16 -8.63 13.83
CA GLN A 269 -12.87 -7.60 14.60
C GLN A 269 -13.93 -6.85 13.77
N ARG A 270 -13.77 -6.81 12.44
CA ARG A 270 -14.75 -6.25 11.50
C ARG A 270 -15.97 -7.15 11.31
N GLN A 271 -15.82 -8.46 11.50
CA GLN A 271 -16.87 -9.48 11.34
C GLN A 271 -17.61 -9.79 12.66
N GLY A 272 -17.26 -9.11 13.76
CA GLY A 272 -17.92 -9.22 15.07
C GLY A 272 -19.38 -8.71 15.07
N PRO A 273 -20.15 -8.97 16.14
CA PRO A 273 -21.62 -9.12 16.14
C PRO A 273 -22.49 -7.87 15.84
N ALA A 274 -21.93 -6.79 15.28
CA ALA A 274 -22.71 -5.61 14.88
C ALA A 274 -23.60 -5.84 13.63
N THR A 275 -23.40 -6.95 12.90
CA THR A 275 -24.18 -7.28 11.68
C THR A 275 -25.34 -8.26 11.92
N ARG A 276 -25.69 -8.60 13.18
CA ARG A 276 -26.84 -9.47 13.51
C ARG A 276 -28.06 -8.72 14.06
N LEU A 277 -28.20 -7.44 13.73
CA LEU A 277 -29.36 -6.64 14.12
C LEU A 277 -29.92 -5.91 12.91
N HIS A 278 -30.19 -6.62 11.79
CA HIS A 278 -31.13 -6.22 10.74
C HIS A 278 -31.34 -7.42 9.81
N SER A 279 -32.14 -8.38 10.26
CA SER A 279 -32.82 -9.37 9.43
C SER A 279 -34.24 -9.54 9.97
#